data_AF-A0A6B3ESX0-F1
#
_entry.id   AF-A0A6B3ESX0-F1
#
_cell.length_a   1.000
_cell.length_b   1.000
_cell.length_c   1.000
_cell.angle_alpha   90.00
_cell.angle_beta   90.00
_cell.angle_gamma   90.00
#
_symmetry.space_group_name_H-M   'P 1'
#
loop_
_entity.id
_entity.type
_entity.pdbx_description
1 polymer ?
#
loop_
_entity_poly.entity_id
_entity_poly.type
_entity_poly.pdbx_seq_one_letter_code
_entity_poly.pdbx_strand_id
1 'polypeptide(L)'
;AGRVAVVHNGIIENFAELRAELRARGHHLESETDTETVAHLLAEAYGSHGDLAAAMRQVCGRLQGAFTLVAVHADAPERVVG
;
A
#
# COMPACT_ATOMS: atom_id res chain seq x y z
N ALA A 1 4.09 -4.91 6.63
CA ALA A 1 4.01 -5.18 5.18
C ALA A 1 5.17 -6.05 4.66
N GLY A 2 5.58 -7.14 5.34
CA GLY A 2 6.89 -7.77 5.08
C GLY A 2 7.13 -8.44 3.72
N ARG A 3 6.12 -8.53 2.84
CA ARG A 3 6.21 -9.15 1.51
C ARG A 3 5.87 -8.24 0.34
N VAL A 4 5.49 -6.99 0.61
CA VAL A 4 5.23 -5.96 -0.40
C VAL A 4 6.32 -4.90 -0.28
N ALA A 5 6.96 -4.58 -1.39
CA ALA A 5 7.80 -3.39 -1.48
C ALA A 5 7.12 -2.35 -2.36
N VAL A 6 7.16 -1.09 -1.94
CA VAL A 6 6.55 0.04 -2.63
C VAL A 6 7.58 1.15 -2.80
N VAL A 7 7.64 1.69 -4.00
CA VAL A 7 8.26 2.99 -4.26
C VAL A 7 7.14 3.98 -4.53
N HIS A 8 7.23 5.14 -3.88
CA HIS A 8 6.25 6.21 -3.97
C HIS A 8 6.97 7.52 -4.30
N ASN A 9 6.38 8.30 -5.20
CA ASN A 9 6.77 9.69 -5.46
C ASN A 9 5.52 10.57 -5.47
N GLY A 10 5.52 11.64 -4.68
CA GLY A 10 4.38 12.54 -4.51
C GLY A 10 3.93 12.61 -3.06
N ILE A 11 2.66 12.96 -2.86
CA ILE A 11 2.04 13.15 -1.54
C ILE A 11 0.68 12.45 -1.53
N ILE A 12 0.46 11.65 -0.48
CA ILE A 12 -0.86 11.07 -0.18
C ILE A 12 -1.48 11.86 0.96
N GLU A 13 -2.44 12.73 0.63
CA GLU A 13 -2.97 13.74 1.54
C GLU A 13 -3.77 13.14 2.70
N ASN A 14 -4.43 12.00 2.48
CA ASN A 14 -5.23 11.31 3.49
C ASN A 14 -4.48 10.19 4.22
N PHE A 15 -3.14 10.13 4.16
CA PHE A 15 -2.38 9.02 4.75
C PHE A 15 -2.59 8.89 6.26
N ALA A 16 -2.78 10.00 6.99
CA ALA A 16 -2.97 9.98 8.44
C ALA A 16 -4.26 9.25 8.84
N GLU A 17 -5.35 9.46 8.09
CA GLU A 17 -6.63 8.76 8.27
C GLU A 17 -6.47 7.26 7.99
N LEU A 18 -5.92 6.93 6.83
CA LEU A 18 -5.69 5.54 6.41
C LEU A 18 -4.77 4.77 7.38
N ARG A 19 -3.77 5.47 7.94
CA ARG A 19 -2.87 4.94 8.97
C ARG A 19 -3.62 4.67 10.27
N ALA A 20 -4.51 5.56 10.70
CA ALA A 20 -5.33 5.35 11.88
C ALA A 20 -6.22 4.10 11.71
N GLU A 21 -6.83 3.91 10.54
CA GLU A 21 -7.61 2.70 10.23
C GLU A 21 -6.77 1.43 10.26
N LEU A 22 -5.56 1.45 9.70
CA LEU A 22 -4.63 0.32 9.76
C LEU A 22 -4.27 -0.03 11.21
N ARG A 23 -3.95 0.96 12.03
CA ARG A 23 -3.68 0.77 13.47
C ARG A 23 -4.89 0.19 14.20
N ALA A 24 -6.10 0.67 13.90
CA ALA A 24 -7.33 0.15 14.48
C ALA A 24 -7.58 -1.33 14.11
N ARG A 25 -7.07 -1.77 12.95
CA ARG A 25 -7.07 -3.18 12.50
C ARG A 25 -5.89 -4.01 13.01
N GLY A 26 -5.05 -3.44 13.89
CA GLY A 26 -3.94 -4.14 14.52
C GLY A 26 -2.62 -4.13 13.74
N HIS A 27 -2.50 -3.34 12.67
CA HIS A 27 -1.22 -3.17 11.97
C HIS A 27 -0.25 -2.35 12.81
N HIS A 28 0.98 -2.85 12.90
CA HIS A 28 2.12 -2.10 13.43
C HIS A 28 2.87 -1.43 12.26
N LEU A 29 2.95 -0.09 12.29
CA LEU A 29 3.71 0.70 11.32
C LEU A 29 4.93 1.31 12.02
N GLU A 30 6.10 1.16 11.42
CA GLU A 30 7.42 1.48 11.97
C GLU A 30 7.86 2.92 11.70
N SER A 31 7.42 3.52 10.60
CA SER A 31 7.70 4.90 10.19
C SER A 31 6.42 5.74 10.25
N GLU A 32 6.50 7.05 10.09
CA GLU A 32 5.31 7.92 9.94
C GLU A 32 5.10 8.37 8.49
N THR A 33 5.57 7.59 7.52
CA THR A 33 5.47 7.92 6.11
C THR A 33 4.15 7.47 5.50
N ASP A 34 3.69 8.21 4.51
CA ASP A 34 2.60 7.82 3.63
C ASP A 34 2.92 6.53 2.84
N THR A 35 4.16 6.40 2.42
CA THR A 35 4.68 5.26 1.64
C THR A 35 4.49 3.94 2.38
N GLU A 36 4.82 3.91 3.68
CA GLU A 36 4.58 2.72 4.50
C GLU A 36 3.09 2.44 4.68
N THR A 37 2.28 3.49 4.84
CA THR A 37 0.81 3.36 4.94
C THR A 37 0.26 2.65 3.70
N VAL A 38 0.72 3.02 2.49
CA VAL A 38 0.39 2.33 1.24
C VAL A 38 0.89 0.89 1.21
N ALA A 39 2.12 0.63 1.65
CA ALA A 39 2.67 -0.72 1.68
C ALA A 39 1.81 -1.67 2.53
N HIS A 40 1.30 -1.19 3.67
CA HIS A 40 0.38 -1.95 4.52
C HIS A 40 -1.00 -2.15 3.88
N LEU A 41 -1.57 -1.12 3.26
CA LEU A 41 -2.84 -1.23 2.53
C LEU A 41 -2.74 -2.23 1.38
N LEU A 42 -1.64 -2.21 0.61
CA LEU A 42 -1.39 -3.14 -0.48
C LEU A 42 -1.21 -4.57 0.03
N ALA A 43 -0.47 -4.77 1.11
CA ALA A 43 -0.28 -6.09 1.71
C ALA A 43 -1.62 -6.68 2.20
N GLU A 44 -2.47 -5.87 2.85
CA GLU A 44 -3.80 -6.30 3.29
C GLU A 44 -4.72 -6.61 2.10
N ALA A 45 -4.78 -5.74 1.09
CA ALA A 45 -5.59 -5.94 -0.10
C ALA A 45 -5.13 -7.17 -0.91
N TYR A 46 -3.82 -7.40 -1.02
CA TYR A 46 -3.26 -8.58 -1.67
C TYR A 46 -3.67 -9.87 -0.95
N GLY A 47 -3.66 -9.90 0.38
CA GLY A 47 -4.10 -11.05 1.17
C GLY A 47 -5.53 -11.51 0.87
N SER A 48 -6.41 -10.59 0.47
CA SER A 48 -7.79 -10.90 0.08
C SER A 48 -7.95 -11.36 -1.37
N HIS A 49 -7.08 -10.90 -2.29
CA HIS A 49 -7.26 -11.11 -3.73
C HIS A 49 -6.28 -12.12 -4.35
N GLY A 50 -5.07 -12.24 -3.82
CA GLY A 50 -3.96 -12.95 -4.45
C GLY A 50 -3.42 -12.31 -5.75
N ASP A 51 -3.92 -11.13 -6.14
CA ASP A 51 -3.49 -10.40 -7.33
C ASP A 51 -3.06 -8.97 -6.98
N LEU A 52 -1.79 -8.66 -7.23
CA LEU A 52 -1.19 -7.35 -6.92
C LEU A 52 -1.80 -6.22 -7.75
N ALA A 53 -2.23 -6.49 -8.99
CA ALA A 53 -2.87 -5.44 -9.81
C ALA A 53 -4.29 -5.12 -9.31
N ALA A 54 -5.05 -6.13 -8.89
CA ALA A 54 -6.35 -5.91 -8.25
C ALA A 54 -6.20 -5.15 -6.92
N ALA A 55 -5.23 -5.55 -6.09
CA ALA A 55 -4.91 -4.85 -4.85
C ALA A 55 -4.52 -3.38 -5.09
N MET A 56 -3.66 -3.12 -6.08
CA MET A 56 -3.26 -1.75 -6.45
C MET A 56 -4.46 -0.91 -6.87
N ARG A 57 -5.36 -1.42 -7.72
CA ARG A 57 -6.58 -0.70 -8.12
C ARG A 57 -7.46 -0.36 -6.92
N GLN A 58 -7.66 -1.31 -6.00
CA GLN A 58 -8.45 -1.08 -4.79
C GLN A 58 -7.81 0.00 -3.91
N VAL A 59 -6.49 -0.09 -3.67
CA VAL A 59 -5.77 0.87 -2.83
C VAL A 59 -5.78 2.26 -3.46
N CYS A 60 -5.46 2.40 -4.75
CA CYS A 60 -5.48 3.68 -5.45
C CYS A 60 -6.85 4.37 -5.39
N GLY A 61 -7.96 3.61 -5.41
CA GLY A 61 -9.30 4.18 -5.26
C GLY A 61 -9.58 4.82 -3.90
N ARG A 62 -8.71 4.60 -2.90
CA ARG A 62 -8.79 5.18 -1.55
C ARG A 62 -7.83 6.34 -1.32
N LEU A 63 -6.80 6.50 -2.16
CA LEU A 63 -5.75 7.50 -1.95
C LEU A 63 -6.21 8.87 -2.48
N GLN A 64 -5.84 9.92 -1.77
CA GLN A 64 -6.08 11.31 -2.18
C GLN A 64 -4.75 12.02 -2.38
N GLY A 65 -4.71 12.95 -3.33
CA GLY A 65 -3.51 13.74 -3.66
C GLY A 65 -2.92 13.38 -5.02
N ALA A 66 -1.64 13.72 -5.18
CA ALA A 66 -0.88 13.50 -6.41
C ALA A 66 0.31 12.60 -6.12
N PHE A 67 0.29 11.40 -6.69
CA PHE A 67 1.28 10.36 -6.39
C PHE A 67 1.56 9.49 -7.61
N THR A 68 2.69 8.80 -7.57
CA THR A 68 3.06 7.68 -8.43
C THR A 68 3.49 6.53 -7.53
N LEU A 69 3.02 5.33 -7.83
CA LEU A 69 3.34 4.12 -7.08
C LEU A 69 3.93 3.07 -8.00
N VAL A 70 4.91 2.32 -7.50
CA VAL A 70 5.36 1.06 -8.10
C VAL A 70 5.46 0.05 -6.97
N ALA A 71 4.88 -1.13 -7.15
CA ALA A 71 4.89 -2.19 -6.16
C ALA A 71 5.31 -3.53 -6.75
N VAL A 72 5.96 -4.33 -5.90
CA VAL A 72 6.30 -5.74 -6.14
C VAL A 72 5.88 -6.57 -4.93
N HIS A 73 5.59 -7.85 -5.16
CA HIS A 73 5.26 -8.82 -4.10
C HIS A 73 6.23 -9.99 -4.14
N ALA A 74 6.71 -10.43 -2.96
CA ALA A 74 7.72 -11.50 -2.86
C ALA A 74 7.26 -12.84 -3.47
N ASP A 75 5.95 -13.15 -3.40
CA ASP A 75 5.38 -14.36 -3.99
C ASP A 75 5.15 -14.26 -5.52
N ALA A 76 5.35 -13.08 -6.12
CA ALA A 76 5.25 -12.86 -7.57
C ALA A 76 6.38 -11.91 -8.03
N PRO A 77 7.65 -12.32 -7.92
CA PRO A 77 8.81 -11.43 -8.08
C PRO A 77 8.98 -10.87 -9.50
N GLU A 78 8.49 -11.58 -10.51
CA GLU A 78 8.52 -11.16 -11.92
C GLU A 78 7.45 -10.09 -12.25
N ARG A 79 6.53 -9.82 -11.31
CA ARG A 79 5.40 -8.93 -11.55
C ARG A 79 5.61 -7.59 -10.85
N VAL A 80 5.73 -6.56 -11.68
CA VAL A 80 5.76 -5.15 -11.27
C VAL A 80 4.41 -4.50 -11.63
N VAL A 81 3.84 -3.73 -10.70
CA VAL A 81 2.57 -3.00 -10.91
C VAL A 81 2.78 -1.54 -10.55
N GLY A 82 2.26 -0.62 -11.37
CA GLY A 82 2.21 0.82 -11.12
C GLY A 82 0.94 1.43 -11.66
#